data_AF-A0A822EG45-F1
#
_entry.id   AF-A0A822EG45-F1
#
_cell.length_a   1.000
_cell.length_b   1.000
_cell.length_c   1.000
_cell.angle_alpha   90.00
_cell.angle_beta   90.00
_cell.angle_gamma   90.00
#
_symmetry.space_group_name_H-M   'P 1'
#
loop_
_entity.id
_entity.type
_entity.pdbx_description
1 polymer ?
#
loop_
_entity_poly.entity_id
_entity_poly.type
_entity_poly.pdbx_seq_one_letter_code
_entity_poly.pdbx_strand_id
1 'polypeptide(L)'
;FEYRIFIDKNETCDIQQVTQFFQEHVQTAVLERQSASELVFGIKRGVSQRISGLINTLDEQGSNIGIKGYGLSMTTVEEVFL
;
A
#
# COMPACT_ATOMS: atom_id res chain seq x y z
N PHE A 1 -11.74 -2.62 -3.29
CA PHE A 1 -10.58 -2.93 -2.43
C PHE A 1 -11.01 -2.74 -0.99
N GLU A 2 -10.59 -3.61 -0.08
CA GLU A 2 -11.00 -3.55 1.34
C GLU A 2 -10.05 -2.66 2.15
N TYR A 3 -8.78 -2.62 1.75
CA TYR A 3 -7.76 -1.77 2.32
C TYR A 3 -7.14 -0.90 1.24
N ARG A 4 -6.73 0.31 1.64
CA ARG A 4 -5.92 1.22 0.83
C ARG A 4 -4.70 1.64 1.63
N ILE A 5 -3.55 1.61 0.98
CA ILE A 5 -2.29 2.08 1.52
C ILE A 5 -1.88 3.34 0.77
N PHE A 6 -1.67 4.41 1.52
CA PHE A 6 -1.12 5.67 1.06
C PHE A 6 0.38 5.64 1.32
N ILE A 7 1.17 6.09 0.35
CA ILE A 7 2.63 6.14 0.43
C ILE A 7 3.05 7.56 0.09
N ASP A 8 3.65 8.26 1.05
CA ASP A 8 4.39 9.49 0.76
C ASP A 8 5.77 9.10 0.23
N LYS A 9 6.11 9.60 -0.95
CA LYS A 9 7.34 9.29 -1.66
C LYS A 9 8.16 10.53 -1.95
N ASN A 10 9.47 10.36 -2.02
CA ASN A 10 10.39 11.39 -2.48
C ASN A 10 10.58 11.33 -4.01
N GLU A 11 11.34 12.27 -4.54
CA GLU A 11 11.62 12.38 -5.98
C GLU A 11 12.47 11.22 -6.51
N THR A 12 13.19 10.51 -5.64
CA THR A 12 14.05 9.38 -5.99
C THR A 12 13.33 8.03 -5.95
N CYS A 13 12.05 8.01 -5.59
CA CYS A 13 11.26 6.79 -5.46
C CYS A 13 10.92 6.20 -6.84
N ASP A 14 11.38 4.97 -7.08
CA ASP A 14 11.01 4.20 -8.26
C ASP A 14 9.67 3.50 -8.03
N ILE A 15 8.66 3.95 -8.78
CA ILE A 15 7.29 3.44 -8.67
C ILE A 15 7.19 1.98 -9.10
N GLN A 16 7.98 1.54 -10.08
CA GLN A 16 7.99 0.13 -10.48
C GLN A 16 8.56 -0.74 -9.37
N GLN A 17 9.67 -0.30 -8.76
CA GLN A 17 10.27 -1.00 -7.62
C GLN A 17 9.31 -1.08 -6.44
N VAL A 18 8.66 0.03 -6.08
CA VAL A 18 7.65 0.04 -5.00
C VAL A 18 6.46 -0.85 -5.36
N THR A 19 5.96 -0.80 -6.59
CA THR A 19 4.83 -1.64 -7.01
C THR A 19 5.18 -3.12 -6.93
N GLN A 20 6.38 -3.51 -7.37
CA GLN A 20 6.86 -4.88 -7.26
C GLN A 20 6.99 -5.31 -5.80
N PHE A 21 7.59 -4.47 -4.95
CA PHE A 21 7.70 -4.71 -3.51
C PHE A 21 6.34 -4.99 -2.87
N PHE A 22 5.31 -4.21 -3.20
CA PHE A 22 3.95 -4.44 -2.73
C PHE A 22 3.38 -5.78 -3.23
N GLN A 23 3.61 -6.13 -4.49
CA GLN A 23 3.13 -7.37 -5.10
C GLN A 23 3.82 -8.63 -4.58
N GLU A 24 5.09 -8.54 -4.18
CA GLU A 24 5.84 -9.64 -3.56
C GLU A 24 5.23 -10.04 -2.20
N HIS A 25 4.82 -9.07 -1.40
CA HIS A 25 4.19 -9.31 -0.10
C HIS A 25 2.69 -9.61 -0.24
N VAL A 26 2.02 -8.82 -1.09
CA VAL A 26 0.57 -8.85 -1.32
C VAL A 26 0.30 -8.81 -2.82
N GLN A 27 0.22 -9.98 -3.45
CA GLN A 27 -0.02 -10.11 -4.90
C GLN A 27 -1.30 -9.41 -5.39
N THR A 28 -2.25 -9.14 -4.50
CA THR A 28 -3.49 -8.44 -4.82
C THR A 28 -3.38 -6.92 -4.70
N ALA A 29 -2.21 -6.38 -4.37
CA ALA A 29 -1.94 -4.95 -4.33
C ALA A 29 -1.90 -4.38 -5.76
N VAL A 30 -2.71 -3.36 -5.99
CA VAL A 30 -2.83 -2.67 -7.28
C VAL A 30 -2.64 -1.18 -7.06
N LEU A 31 -1.79 -0.55 -7.87
CA LEU A 31 -1.64 0.91 -7.86
C LEU A 31 -2.93 1.54 -8.40
N GLU A 32 -3.67 2.24 -7.55
CA GLU A 32 -4.92 2.93 -7.90
C GLU A 32 -4.68 4.38 -8.32
N ARG A 33 -3.76 5.06 -7.65
CA ARG A 33 -3.44 6.47 -7.93
C ARG A 33 -1.95 6.71 -7.74
N GLN A 34 -1.42 7.58 -8.59
CA GLN A 34 -0.06 8.09 -8.50
C GLN A 34 -0.07 9.61 -8.67
N SER A 35 0.74 10.29 -7.85
CA SER A 35 1.03 11.72 -7.97
C SER A 35 2.52 12.01 -7.80
N ALA A 36 2.89 13.29 -7.79
CA ALA A 36 4.28 13.71 -7.59
C ALA A 36 4.84 13.25 -6.23
N SER A 37 4.04 13.32 -5.17
CA SER A 37 4.48 13.00 -3.80
C SER A 37 3.79 11.78 -3.20
N GLU A 38 2.77 11.22 -3.84
CA GLU A 38 1.97 10.15 -3.22
C GLU A 38 1.66 8.99 -4.18
N LEU A 39 1.64 7.77 -3.65
CA LEU A 39 1.06 6.58 -4.30
C LEU A 39 -0.08 6.03 -3.44
N VAL A 40 -1.12 5.53 -4.09
CA VAL A 40 -2.24 4.85 -3.43
C VAL A 40 -2.35 3.44 -3.99
N PHE A 41 -2.21 2.45 -3.11
CA PHE A 41 -2.36 1.04 -3.43
C PHE A 41 -3.67 0.49 -2.84
N GLY A 42 -4.50 -0.12 -3.69
CA GLY A 42 -5.68 -0.85 -3.27
C GLY A 42 -5.35 -2.34 -3.08
N ILE A 43 -5.81 -2.92 -1.96
CA ILE A 43 -5.64 -4.35 -1.65
C ILE A 43 -7.02 -5.03 -1.64
N LYS A 44 -7.14 -6.13 -2.39
CA LYS A 44 -8.40 -6.90 -2.48
C LYS A 44 -8.66 -7.68 -1.18
N ARG A 45 -9.93 -8.03 -0.94
CA ARG A 45 -10.40 -8.80 0.21
C ARG A 45 -9.63 -10.12 0.40
N GLY A 46 -9.48 -10.58 1.64
CA GLY A 46 -8.98 -11.94 1.97
C GLY A 46 -7.47 -12.07 2.23
N VAL A 47 -6.75 -10.95 2.40
CA VAL A 47 -5.29 -10.94 2.68
C VAL A 47 -4.92 -10.14 3.94
N SER A 48 -5.86 -9.96 4.87
CA SER A 48 -5.64 -9.18 6.11
C SER A 48 -4.38 -9.60 6.88
N GLN A 49 -4.09 -10.90 6.94
CA GLN A 49 -2.88 -11.42 7.61
C GLN A 49 -1.56 -11.01 6.93
N ARG A 50 -1.57 -10.69 5.62
CA ARG A 50 -0.37 -10.26 4.89
C ARG A 50 -0.12 -8.77 4.98
N ILE A 51 -1.13 -7.98 5.38
CA ILE A 51 -0.99 -6.54 5.54
C ILE A 51 -0.03 -6.23 6.67
N SER A 52 -0.16 -6.88 7.83
CA SER A 52 0.77 -6.66 8.95
C SER A 52 2.23 -6.95 8.57
N GLY A 53 2.47 -7.99 7.76
CA GLY A 53 3.80 -8.28 7.23
C GLY A 53 4.32 -7.17 6.31
N LEU A 54 3.48 -6.71 5.37
CA LEU A 54 3.82 -5.58 4.49
C LEU A 54 4.14 -4.30 5.27
N ILE A 55 3.38 -3.99 6.32
CA ILE A 55 3.61 -2.81 7.17
C ILE A 55 4.98 -2.91 7.87
N ASN A 56 5.29 -4.06 8.47
CA ASN A 56 6.60 -4.27 9.10
C ASN A 56 7.74 -4.11 8.09
N THR A 57 7.59 -4.64 6.88
CA THR A 57 8.63 -4.49 5.84
C THR A 57 8.74 -3.04 5.35
N LEU A 58 7.64 -2.28 5.32
CA LEU A 58 7.67 -0.84 5.02
C LEU A 58 8.45 -0.06 6.09
N ASP A 59 8.28 -0.39 7.36
CA ASP A 59 9.05 0.22 8.45
C ASP A 59 10.55 -0.08 8.34
N GLU A 60 10.91 -1.33 8.00
CA GLU A 60 12.30 -1.77 7.92
C GLU A 60 13.02 -1.30 6.64
N GLN A 61 12.32 -1.32 5.50
CA GLN A 61 12.94 -1.19 4.17
C GLN A 61 12.38 -0.05 3.33
N GLY A 62 11.24 0.54 3.70
CA GLY A 62 10.57 1.57 2.90
C GLY A 62 11.45 2.79 2.63
N SER A 63 12.22 3.23 3.63
CA SER A 63 13.16 4.35 3.49
C SER A 63 14.23 4.09 2.41
N ASN A 64 14.64 2.85 2.21
CA ASN A 64 15.68 2.48 1.24
C ASN A 64 15.19 2.57 -0.22
N ILE A 65 13.86 2.52 -0.42
CA ILE A 65 13.22 2.59 -1.75
C ILE A 65 12.49 3.94 -1.98
N GLY A 66 12.82 4.95 -1.17
CA GLY A 66 12.33 6.32 -1.33
C GLY A 66 10.93 6.59 -0.74
N ILE A 67 10.43 5.70 0.11
CA ILE A 67 9.20 5.91 0.88
C ILE A 67 9.54 6.74 2.13
N LYS A 68 8.89 7.90 2.26
CA LYS A 68 9.03 8.80 3.42
C LYS A 68 8.05 8.44 4.55
N GLY A 69 6.91 7.85 4.19
CA GLY A 69 5.90 7.47 5.16
C GLY A 69 4.74 6.74 4.47
N TYR A 70 3.88 6.13 5.27
CA TYR A 70 2.71 5.44 4.77
C TYR A 70 1.52 5.60 5.71
N GLY A 71 0.32 5.40 5.17
CA GLY A 71 -0.94 5.35 5.92
C GLY A 71 -1.80 4.19 5.44
N LEU A 72 -2.56 3.57 6.34
CA LEU A 72 -3.49 2.49 6.02
C LEU A 72 -4.92 2.98 6.30
N SER A 73 -5.80 2.85 5.31
CA SER A 73 -7.23 3.08 5.48
C SER A 73 -8.00 1.84 5.08
N MET A 74 -8.94 1.45 5.93
CA MET A 74 -9.89 0.39 5.61
C MET A 74 -11.16 1.02 5.04
N THR A 75 -11.57 0.61 3.84
CA THR A 75 -12.86 1.04 3.28
C THR A 75 -13.90 -0.02 3.63
N THR A 76 -14.23 -0.18 4.91
CA THR A 76 -15.41 -0.98 5.29
C THR A 76 -16.64 -0.19 4.89
N VAL A 77 -17.27 -0.59 3.79
CA VAL A 77 -18.71 -0.37 3.66
C VAL A 77 -19.33 -1.40 4.59
N GLU A 78 -19.69 -0.97 5.79
CA GLU A 78 -20.66 -1.71 6.60
C GLU A 78 -21.95 -1.77 5.77
N GLU A 79 -22.32 -2.96 5.31
CA GLU A 79 -23.66 -3.20 4.79
C GLU A 79 -24.65 -2.91 5.93
N VAL A 80 -25.30 -1.75 5.90
CA VAL A 80 -26.55 -1.57 6.62
C VAL A 80 -27.59 -2.41 5.87
N PHE A 81 -27.80 -3.65 6.30
CA PHE A 81 -28.95 -4.43 5.90
C PHE A 81 -30.22 -3.72 6.43
N LEU A 82 -31.15 -3.41 5.52
CA LEU A 82 -32.53 -2.99 5.79
C LEU A 82 -33.49 -4.05 5.26
#